data_AF-A0A2T4TVE8-F1
#
_entry.id   AF-A0A2T4TVE8-F1
#
_cell.length_a   1.000
_cell.length_b   1.000
_cell.length_c   1.000
_cell.angle_alpha   90.00
_cell.angle_beta   90.00
_cell.angle_gamma   90.00
#
_symmetry.space_group_name_H-M   'P 1'
#
loop_
_entity.id
_entity.type
_entity.pdbx_description
1 polymer ?
#
loop_
_entity_poly.entity_id
_entity_poly.type
_entity_poly.pdbx_seq_one_letter_code
_entity_poly.pdbx_strand_id
1 'polypeptide(L)' 'MVWVDCDPQAGHKQVGRRPALIASPQSYNQKVGLVLLCPITNQMQAC' A
#
# COMPACT_ATOMS: atom_id res chain seq x y z
N MET A 1 -10.52 1.73 -3.12
CA MET A 1 -9.36 2.57 -2.73
C MET A 1 -9.32 2.63 -1.22
N VAL A 2 -8.17 2.32 -0.61
CA VAL A 2 -8.01 2.31 0.86
C VAL A 2 -6.92 3.31 1.24
N TRP A 3 -7.05 3.93 2.41
CA TRP A 3 -6.03 4.80 2.96
C TRP A 3 -5.21 4.04 3.99
N VAL A 4 -3.89 4.01 3.81
CA VAL A 4 -2.96 3.30 4.68
C VAL A 4 -1.97 4.29 5.26
N ASP A 5 -1.68 4.17 6.55
CA ASP A 5 -0.62 4.92 7.21
C ASP A 5 0.70 4.19 7.03
N CYS A 6 1.67 4.84 6.39
CA CYS A 6 2.99 4.28 6.09
C CYS A 6 4.05 4.67 7.13
N ASP A 7 3.67 4.68 8.40
CA ASP A 7 4.53 5.01 9.55
C ASP A 7 4.60 3.82 10.53
N PRO A 8 5.79 3.42 11.04
CA PRO A 8 7.09 4.08 10.91
C PRO A 8 7.81 3.78 9.58
N GLN A 9 8.58 4.76 9.14
CA GLN A 9 9.28 4.75 7.87
C GLN A 9 10.54 3.86 7.91
N ALA A 10 10.65 2.87 7.02
CA ALA A 10 11.87 2.09 6.81
C ALA A 10 12.85 2.74 5.79
N GLY A 11 12.95 4.08 5.76
CA GLY A 11 13.77 4.84 4.80
C GLY A 11 13.33 6.29 4.62
N HIS A 12 13.59 6.91 3.45
CA HIS A 12 13.25 8.33 3.15
C HIS A 12 11.99 8.52 2.27
N LYS A 13 11.43 7.45 1.67
CA LYS A 13 10.64 7.60 0.44
C LYS A 13 9.14 7.86 0.59
N GLN A 14 8.48 7.42 1.67
CA GLN A 14 7.06 7.74 1.87
C GLN A 14 6.74 7.95 3.35
N VAL A 15 6.13 9.09 3.69
CA VAL A 15 5.65 9.48 5.03
C VAL A 15 4.15 9.74 4.96
N GLY A 16 3.44 9.38 6.03
CA GLY A 16 2.04 9.73 6.27
C GLY A 16 1.02 8.85 5.55
N ARG A 17 -0.25 9.27 5.63
CA ARG A 17 -1.38 8.55 5.07
C ARG A 17 -1.43 8.65 3.56
N ARG A 18 -1.45 7.50 2.87
CA ARG A 18 -1.45 7.42 1.41
C ARG A 18 -2.60 6.56 0.89
N PRO A 19 -3.18 6.90 -0.27
CA PRO A 19 -4.09 6.00 -0.95
C PRO A 19 -3.31 4.82 -1.53
N ALA A 20 -3.88 3.63 -1.37
CA ALA A 20 -3.33 2.39 -1.91
C ALA A 20 -4.40 1.60 -2.69
N LEU A 21 -3.92 0.87 -3.69
CA LEU A 21 -4.71 -0.09 -4.45
C LEU A 21 -4.51 -1.48 -3.86
N ILE A 22 -5.60 -2.22 -3.69
CA ILE A 22 -5.57 -3.62 -3.29
C ILE A 22 -5.31 -4.46 -4.54
N ALA A 23 -4.20 -5.22 -4.54
CA ALA A 23 -3.81 -6.10 -5.63
C ALA A 23 -4.28 -7.55 -5.42
N SER A 24 -4.66 -7.92 -4.19
CA SER A 24 -5.09 -9.27 -3.85
C SER A 24 -6.61 -9.49 -3.94
N PRO A 25 -7.07 -10.70 -4.32
CA PRO A 25 -8.49 -11.05 -4.35
C PRO A 25 -9.14 -11.03 -2.95
N GLN A 26 -10.42 -10.66 -2.87
CA GLN A 26 -11.17 -10.66 -1.61
C GLN A 26 -11.17 -12.03 -0.92
N SER A 27 -11.25 -13.13 -1.69
CA SER A 27 -11.23 -14.49 -1.15
C SER A 27 -9.89 -14.86 -0.51
N TYR A 28 -8.77 -14.32 -0.99
CA TYR A 28 -7.47 -14.45 -0.32
C TYR A 28 -7.45 -13.65 0.98
N ASN A 29 -7.90 -12.40 0.91
CA ASN A 29 -7.90 -11.48 2.06
C ASN A 29 -8.75 -12.01 3.22
N GLN A 30 -9.91 -12.60 2.92
CA GLN A 30 -10.79 -13.20 3.93
C GLN A 30 -10.20 -14.46 4.57
N LYS A 31 -9.45 -15.26 3.81
CA LYS A 31 -8.85 -16.50 4.32
C LYS A 31 -7.59 -16.23 5.16
N VAL A 32 -6.75 -15.31 4.72
CA VAL A 32 -5.43 -15.07 5.31
C VAL A 32 -5.45 -13.92 6.34
N GLY A 33 -6.45 -13.05 6.28
CA GLY A 33 -6.51 -11.85 7.13
C GLY A 33 -5.47 -10.79 6.75
N LEU A 34 -4.80 -10.97 5.61
CA LEU A 34 -3.80 -10.06 5.07
C LEU A 34 -4.23 -9.55 3.70
N VAL A 35 -3.80 -8.34 3.37
CA VAL A 35 -4.05 -7.69 2.08
C VAL A 35 -2.72 -7.41 1.39
N LEU A 36 -2.64 -7.71 0.10
CA LEU A 36 -1.55 -7.26 -0.74
C LEU A 36 -1.97 -5.93 -1.37
N LEU A 37 -1.19 -4.87 -1.12
CA LEU A 37 -1.48 -3.53 -1.61
C LEU A 37 -0.26 -2.84 -2.20
N CYS A 38 -0.51 -1.91 -3.11
CA CYS A 38 0.50 -1.03 -3.69
C CYS A 38 0.14 0.43 -3.38
N PRO A 39 0.98 1.18 -2.65
CA PRO A 39 0.74 2.59 -2.39
C PRO A 39 0.88 3.40 -3.67
N ILE A 40 0.03 4.41 -3.85
CA ILE A 40 0.11 5.34 -4.97
C ILE A 40 1.11 6.45 -4.61
N THR A 41 2.12 6.64 -5.45
CA THR A 41 3.12 7.71 -5.30
C THR A 41 2.93 8.75 -6.42
N ASN A 42 3.31 10.00 -6.15
CA ASN A 42 3.31 11.07 -7.15
C ASN A 42 4.67 11.21 -7.87
N GLN A 43 5.58 10.26 -7.64
CA GLN A 43 6.91 10.19 -8.26
C GLN A 43 6.99 8.90 -9.07
N MET A 44 7.04 8.99 -10.40
CA MET A 44 7.39 7.84 -11.23
C MET A 44 8.86 7.50 -10.97
N GLN A 45 9.12 6.36 -10.32
CA GLN A 45 10.42 5.72 -10.45
C GLN A 45 10.39 4.92 -11.76
N ALA A 46 10.84 5.54 -12.84
CA ALA A 46 11.05 4.86 -14.11
C ALA A 46 12.41 4.16 -14.11
N CYS A 47 12.36 2.86 -14.40
CA CYS A 47 13.41 1.87 -14.72
C CYS A 47 14.70 1.90 -13.89
#